data_AF-A0A3A4RSI8-F1
#
_entry.id   AF-A0A3A4RSI8-F1
#
_cell.length_a   1.000
_cell.length_b   1.000
_cell.length_c   1.000
_cell.angle_alpha   90.00
_cell.angle_beta   90.00
_cell.angle_gamma   90.00
#
_symmetry.space_group_name_H-M   'P 1'
#
loop_
_entity.id
_entity.type
_entity.pdbx_description
1 polymer ?
#
loop_
_entity_poly.entity_id
_entity_poly.type
_entity_poly.pdbx_seq_one_letter_code
_entity_poly.pdbx_strand_id
1 'polypeptide(L)'
;MKKEQSMSERAIIKVNIEDLHFEEKNRKQLEKLRAEVLKETNKAYADEHKNHCFRCGTHSLVEIKHGNVQIDMCINEGCGAVHLDPGELEKLLESERGVFGKIKTSVFSVFK
;
A
#
# COMPACT_ATOMS: atom_id res chain seq x y z
N MET A 1 -59.88 -22.93 29.94
CA MET A 1 -59.78 -22.50 28.52
C MET A 1 -59.85 -20.98 28.45
N LYS A 2 -59.08 -20.39 27.52
CA LYS A 2 -58.88 -18.96 27.16
C LYS A 2 -57.60 -18.37 27.79
N LYS A 3 -56.44 -18.62 27.18
CA LYS A 3 -55.79 -18.06 25.96
C LYS A 3 -55.09 -16.73 26.23
N GLU A 4 -53.77 -16.80 26.06
CA GLU A 4 -52.77 -15.76 25.82
C GLU A 4 -53.30 -14.47 25.18
N GLN A 5 -52.82 -13.33 25.69
CA GLN A 5 -52.45 -12.21 24.84
C GLN A 5 -51.07 -11.69 25.24
N SER A 6 -50.10 -12.06 24.42
CA SER A 6 -48.76 -11.48 24.35
C SER A 6 -48.90 -10.04 23.86
N MET A 7 -48.45 -9.07 24.66
CA MET A 7 -48.33 -7.68 24.22
C MET A 7 -46.84 -7.40 24.03
N SER A 8 -46.39 -7.41 22.77
CA SER A 8 -45.06 -6.93 22.41
C SER A 8 -45.06 -5.41 22.52
N GLU A 9 -44.47 -4.86 23.58
CA GLU A 9 -44.21 -3.42 23.67
C GLU A 9 -43.21 -3.02 22.59
N ARG A 10 -43.68 -2.28 21.59
CA ARG A 10 -42.80 -1.58 20.65
C ARG A 10 -42.46 -0.24 21.28
N ALA A 11 -41.24 -0.11 21.80
CA ALA A 11 -40.71 1.17 22.26
C ALA A 11 -40.55 2.13 21.05
N ILE A 12 -41.22 3.29 21.10
CA ILE A 12 -41.04 4.36 20.13
C ILE A 12 -39.83 5.17 20.60
N ILE A 13 -38.66 4.92 20.01
CA ILE A 13 -37.46 5.71 20.26
C ILE A 13 -37.64 7.05 19.54
N LYS A 14 -37.84 8.13 20.30
CA LYS A 14 -37.78 9.49 19.77
C LYS A 14 -36.31 9.82 19.50
N VAL A 15 -35.89 9.60 18.26
CA VAL A 15 -34.56 10.00 17.80
C VAL A 15 -34.57 11.51 17.57
N ASN A 16 -33.70 12.24 18.27
CA ASN A 16 -33.53 13.67 18.09
C ASN A 16 -32.76 13.93 16.78
N ILE A 17 -33.32 14.75 15.89
CA ILE A 17 -32.77 15.04 14.56
C ILE A 17 -31.43 15.76 14.66
N GLU A 18 -31.27 16.59 15.70
CA GLU A 18 -30.03 17.30 15.98
C GLU A 18 -28.90 16.33 16.35
N ASP A 19 -29.21 15.31 17.17
CA ASP A 19 -28.24 14.29 17.57
C ASP A 19 -27.74 13.48 16.36
N LEU A 20 -28.64 13.09 15.45
CA LEU A 20 -28.27 12.43 14.19
C LEU A 20 -27.35 13.30 13.31
N HIS A 21 -27.61 14.60 13.26
CA HIS A 21 -26.80 15.54 12.49
C HIS A 21 -25.38 15.64 13.05
N PHE A 22 -25.24 15.73 14.37
CA PHE A 22 -23.93 15.77 15.03
C PHE A 22 -23.18 14.44 14.93
N GLU A 23 -23.86 13.30 15.05
CA GLU A 23 -23.27 11.99 14.82
C GLU A 23 -22.72 11.84 13.40
N GLU A 24 -23.47 12.26 12.38
CA GLU A 24 -23.00 12.21 11.00
C GLU A 24 -21.78 13.12 10.79
N LYS A 25 -21.80 14.33 11.37
CA LYS A 25 -20.68 15.26 11.32
C LYS A 25 -19.44 14.69 11.99
N ASN A 26 -19.59 14.13 13.19
CA ASN A 26 -18.50 13.48 13.93
C ASN A 26 -17.93 12.28 13.16
N ARG A 27 -18.78 11.45 12.54
CA ARG A 27 -18.35 10.35 11.69
C ARG A 27 -17.48 10.83 10.53
N LYS A 28 -17.94 11.85 9.79
CA LYS A 28 -17.18 12.44 8.69
C LYS A 28 -15.85 13.04 9.14
N GLN A 29 -15.82 13.69 10.30
CA GLN A 29 -14.58 14.24 10.87
C GLN A 29 -13.61 13.12 11.26
N LEU A 30 -14.10 12.05 11.87
CA LEU A 30 -13.29 10.90 12.26
C LEU A 30 -12.72 10.15 11.04
N GLU A 31 -13.52 9.98 9.98
CA GLU A 31 -13.08 9.41 8.71
C GLU A 31 -11.97 10.25 8.07
N LYS A 32 -12.13 11.58 8.04
CA LYS A 32 -11.10 12.49 7.53
C LYS A 32 -9.81 12.40 8.35
N LEU A 33 -9.92 12.46 9.68
CA LEU A 33 -8.76 12.38 10.56
C LEU A 33 -8.00 11.06 10.36
N ARG A 34 -8.72 9.94 10.24
CA ARG A 34 -8.10 8.63 9.95
C ARG A 34 -7.40 8.60 8.61
N ALA A 35 -8.02 9.17 7.56
CA ALA A 35 -7.42 9.23 6.24
C ALA A 35 -6.17 10.11 6.21
N GLU A 36 -6.18 11.24 6.91
CA GLU A 36 -5.03 12.14 7.06
C GLU A 36 -3.89 11.46 7.81
N VAL A 37 -4.17 10.84 8.96
CA VAL A 37 -3.18 10.08 9.74
C VAL A 37 -2.57 8.96 8.91
N LEU A 38 -3.38 8.16 8.21
CA LEU A 38 -2.88 7.09 7.34
C LEU A 38 -1.97 7.61 6.23
N LYS A 39 -2.33 8.75 5.63
CA LYS A 39 -1.52 9.38 4.59
C LYS A 39 -0.18 9.86 5.14
N GLU A 40 -0.19 10.49 6.31
CA GLU A 40 1.02 10.97 6.98
C GLU A 40 1.94 9.82 7.40
N THR A 41 1.39 8.76 8.01
CA THR A 41 2.17 7.58 8.42
C THR A 41 2.79 6.87 7.23
N ASN A 42 2.03 6.69 6.15
CA ASN A 42 2.54 6.04 4.93
C ASN A 42 3.63 6.88 4.26
N LYS A 43 3.46 8.20 4.24
CA LYS A 43 4.48 9.10 3.70
C LYS A 43 5.76 9.07 4.55
N ALA A 44 5.63 9.19 5.87
CA ALA A 44 6.77 9.14 6.78
C ALA A 44 7.54 7.81 6.63
N TYR A 45 6.83 6.69 6.56
CA TYR A 45 7.42 5.37 6.33
C TYR A 45 8.16 5.31 4.98
N ALA A 46 7.53 5.78 3.90
CA ALA A 46 8.15 5.78 2.56
C ALA A 46 9.40 6.66 2.51
N ASP A 47 9.38 7.82 3.16
CA ASP A 47 10.50 8.75 3.22
C ASP A 47 11.67 8.17 4.05
N GLU A 48 11.37 7.51 5.18
CA GLU A 48 12.38 6.85 6.05
C GLU A 48 13.07 5.68 5.34
N HIS A 49 12.33 4.91 4.55
CA HIS A 49 12.87 3.73 3.86
C HIS A 49 13.38 4.05 2.45
N LYS A 50 13.42 5.33 2.09
CA LYS A 50 13.95 5.76 0.80
C LYS A 50 15.44 5.47 0.71
N ASN A 51 15.85 4.87 -0.40
CA ASN A 51 17.24 4.49 -0.70
C ASN A 51 17.86 3.48 0.29
N HIS A 52 17.04 2.79 1.09
CA HIS A 52 17.50 1.72 1.97
C HIS A 52 17.74 0.43 1.18
N CYS A 53 18.95 -0.11 1.24
CA CYS A 53 19.23 -1.40 0.64
C CYS A 53 18.53 -2.53 1.42
N PHE A 54 17.74 -3.36 0.76
CA PHE A 54 16.98 -4.45 1.39
C PHE A 54 17.88 -5.59 1.83
N ARG A 55 19.09 -5.67 1.27
CA ARG A 55 20.09 -6.68 1.61
C ARG A 55 20.87 -6.34 2.88
N CYS A 56 21.38 -5.11 3.00
CA CYS A 56 22.24 -4.71 4.12
C CYS A 56 21.63 -3.67 5.07
N GLY A 57 20.46 -3.12 4.75
CA GLY A 57 19.75 -2.18 5.61
C GLY A 57 20.46 -0.83 5.79
N THR A 58 21.32 -0.42 4.84
CA THR A 58 21.96 0.92 4.88
C THR A 58 21.42 1.83 3.77
N HIS A 59 21.45 3.14 4.02
CA HIS A 59 21.09 4.17 3.03
C HIS A 59 22.22 4.34 2.00
N SER A 60 22.33 3.37 1.11
CA SER A 60 23.46 3.24 0.18
C SER A 60 23.03 2.90 -1.24
N LEU A 61 21.74 2.99 -1.56
CA LEU A 61 21.28 2.84 -2.94
C LEU A 61 21.55 4.12 -3.74
N VAL A 62 22.13 3.95 -4.92
CA VAL A 62 22.33 4.99 -5.92
C VAL A 62 21.77 4.53 -7.25
N GLU A 63 21.15 5.46 -7.98
CA GLU A 63 20.61 5.20 -9.30
C GLU A 63 21.72 5.29 -10.36
N ILE A 64 21.89 4.23 -11.14
CA ILE A 64 22.87 4.13 -12.21
C ILE A 64 22.14 3.92 -13.53
N LYS A 65 22.51 4.69 -14.55
CA LYS A 65 21.98 4.54 -15.90
C LYS A 65 22.80 3.51 -16.70
N HIS A 66 22.19 2.41 -17.07
CA HIS A 66 22.78 1.38 -17.93
C HIS A 66 22.01 1.30 -19.25
N GLY A 67 22.53 1.95 -20.29
CA GLY A 67 21.85 2.07 -21.58
C GLY A 67 20.53 2.85 -21.46
N ASN A 68 19.41 2.16 -21.71
CA ASN A 68 18.05 2.71 -21.61
C ASN A 68 17.34 2.36 -20.29
N VAL A 69 18.04 1.73 -19.35
CA VAL A 69 17.48 1.30 -18.06
C VAL A 69 18.16 2.07 -16.93
N GLN A 70 17.36 2.50 -15.95
CA GLN A 70 17.83 3.02 -14.67
C GLN A 70 17.81 1.85 -13.69
N ILE A 71 18.84 1.74 -12.86
CA ILE A 71 19.02 0.60 -11.95
C ILE A 71 19.52 1.14 -10.62
N ASP A 72 18.92 0.69 -9.52
CA ASP A 72 19.39 1.04 -8.18
C ASP A 72 20.47 0.05 -7.71
N MET A 73 21.64 0.58 -7.36
CA MET A 73 22.78 -0.23 -6.89
C MET A 73 23.23 0.21 -5.51
N CYS A 74 23.48 -0.76 -4.63
CA CYS A 74 24.03 -0.54 -3.31
C CYS A 74 25.56 -0.34 -3.37
N ILE A 75 26.03 0.84 -2.96
CA ILE A 75 27.47 1.19 -2.92
C ILE A 75 28.17 0.80 -1.62
N ASN A 76 27.45 0.19 -0.67
CA ASN A 76 28.06 -0.26 0.58
C ASN A 76 29.06 -1.39 0.31
N GLU A 77 30.24 -1.29 0.90
CA GLU A 77 31.32 -2.26 0.74
C GLU A 77 30.85 -3.66 1.17
N GLY A 78 31.05 -4.66 0.30
CA GLY A 78 30.61 -6.04 0.54
C GLY A 78 29.12 -6.31 0.29
N CYS A 79 28.30 -5.30 -0.02
CA CYS A 79 26.90 -5.51 -0.36
C CYS A 79 26.66 -5.66 -1.87
N GLY A 80 26.91 -4.60 -2.65
CA GLY A 80 26.77 -4.62 -4.12
C GLY A 80 25.40 -5.04 -4.65
N ALA A 81 24.34 -5.01 -3.83
CA ALA A 81 23.01 -5.45 -4.22
C ALA A 81 22.45 -4.56 -5.34
N VAL A 82 21.83 -5.20 -6.33
CA VAL A 82 21.09 -4.53 -7.40
C VAL A 82 19.61 -4.69 -7.13
N HIS A 83 18.91 -3.57 -7.06
CA HIS A 83 17.47 -3.51 -6.92
C HIS A 83 16.88 -3.19 -8.29
N LEU A 84 15.91 -3.98 -8.71
CA LEU A 84 15.19 -3.79 -9.96
C LEU A 84 13.71 -3.75 -9.67
N ASP A 85 13.07 -2.67 -10.08
CA ASP A 85 11.61 -2.63 -10.10
C ASP A 85 11.04 -3.45 -11.28
N PRO A 86 9.73 -3.74 -11.28
CA PRO A 86 9.13 -4.52 -12.36
C PRO A 86 9.35 -3.91 -13.76
N GLY A 87 9.28 -2.59 -13.90
CA GLY A 87 9.44 -1.90 -15.18
C GLY A 87 10.89 -1.85 -15.67
N GLU A 88 11.86 -1.72 -14.76
CA GLU A 88 13.29 -1.82 -15.04
C GLU A 88 13.66 -3.23 -15.52
N LEU A 89 13.14 -4.24 -14.81
CA LEU A 89 13.33 -5.63 -15.19
C LEU A 89 12.70 -5.92 -16.57
N GLU A 90 11.49 -5.41 -16.84
CA GLU A 90 10.87 -5.54 -18.16
C GLU A 90 11.75 -4.97 -19.28
N LYS A 91 12.30 -3.77 -19.09
CA LYS A 91 13.18 -3.13 -20.09
C LYS A 91 14.48 -3.91 -20.30
N LEU A 92 15.06 -4.47 -19.24
CA LEU A 92 16.23 -5.35 -19.34
C LEU A 92 15.90 -6.59 -20.17
N LEU A 93 14.79 -7.26 -19.87
CA LEU A 93 14.37 -8.48 -20.57
C LEU A 93 13.94 -8.23 -22.03
N GLU A 94 13.44 -7.04 -22.35
CA GLU A 94 13.12 -6.65 -23.73
C GLU A 94 14.37 -6.45 -24.60
N SER A 95 15.49 -6.06 -23.98
CA SER A 95 16.77 -5.92 -24.67
C SER A 95 17.43 -7.28 -24.96
N GLU A 96 17.17 -8.31 -24.16
CA GLU A 96 17.66 -9.68 -24.37
C GLU A 96 16.69 -10.56 -25.17
N ARG A 97 16.86 -10.59 -26.50
CA ARG A 97 16.14 -11.54 -27.36
C ARG A 97 16.67 -12.96 -27.18
N GLY A 98 15.85 -13.90 -26.67
CA GLY A 98 16.06 -15.32 -26.99
C GLY A 98 15.47 -16.37 -26.04
N VAL A 99 15.52 -16.17 -24.71
CA VAL A 99 15.16 -17.25 -23.76
C VAL A 99 14.32 -16.76 -22.58
N PHE A 100 14.48 -15.50 -22.18
CA PHE A 100 13.83 -14.94 -20.99
C PHE A 100 12.35 -14.55 -21.16
N GLY A 101 11.83 -14.52 -22.39
CA GLY A 101 10.41 -14.18 -22.65
C GLY A 101 9.40 -15.13 -22.00
N LYS A 102 9.78 -16.39 -21.70
CA LYS A 102 8.94 -17.35 -20.98
C LYS A 102 9.00 -17.16 -19.46
N ILE A 103 10.12 -16.65 -18.94
CA ILE A 103 10.31 -16.34 -17.51
C ILE A 103 9.56 -15.03 -17.15
N LYS A 104 9.47 -14.08 -18.11
CA LYS A 104 8.69 -12.83 -18.00
C LYS A 104 7.28 -13.11 -17.44
N THR A 105 6.51 -13.99 -18.08
CA THR A 105 5.12 -14.25 -17.67
C THR A 105 4.99 -14.84 -16.26
N SER A 106 5.90 -15.73 -15.87
CA SER A 106 5.85 -16.40 -14.56
C SER A 106 6.28 -15.49 -13.42
N VAL A 107 7.33 -14.69 -13.60
CA VAL A 107 7.82 -13.78 -12.54
C VAL A 107 6.82 -12.64 -12.31
N PHE A 108 6.31 -12.01 -13.37
CA PHE A 108 5.38 -10.88 -13.21
C PHE A 108 3.97 -11.28 -12.74
N SER A 109 3.56 -12.54 -12.90
CA SER A 109 2.27 -13.02 -12.37
C SER A 109 2.20 -13.05 -10.84
N VAL A 110 3.36 -13.05 -10.15
CA VAL A 110 3.44 -13.08 -8.68
C VAL A 110 3.32 -11.67 -8.08
N PHE A 111 3.64 -10.62 -8.85
CA PHE A 111 3.60 -9.23 -8.43
C PHE A 111 2.27 -8.52 -8.73
N LYS A 112 1.20 -9.29 -9.02
CA LYS A 112 -0.11 -8.77 -9.41
C LYS A 112 -1.10 -8.72 -8.24
#